data_AF-A0AAP2W9K8-F1
#
_entry.id   AF-A0AAP2W9K8-F1
#
_cell.length_a   1.000
_cell.length_b   1.000
_cell.length_c   1.000
_cell.angle_alpha   90.00
_cell.angle_beta   90.00
_cell.angle_gamma   90.00
#
_symmetry.space_group_name_H-M   'P 1'
#
loop_
_entity.id
_entity.type
_entity.pdbx_description
1 polymer ?
#
loop_
_entity_poly.entity_id
_entity_poly.type
_entity_poly.pdbx_seq_one_letter_code
_entity_poly.pdbx_strand_id
1 'polypeptide(L)'
;MKLDEIRTYKLSVEADGHSGGEGFLKEDTDLTISGGELLHAAVTCGIPEERLMTGYSEKPGTGISRRISLVEYSLEAQGEYLRKSDRILELDESMRSLISYYLGMFITKLVSGKVYGVDYLVPLQLVRLEQGQENLRYHGKRRRDMIGYREGTDVCFSVWEAIGRSNNSGKALKEGCKSAEEILTVNGHTPCRADSCMTYYGSRCLSVRVKTTAAASEGLEISFPPAAYFRAYYDAVYGIVRECYERESVRNQMVFGEERIEAEIPVSGGRKLYVGMPRRLFFALESDDEEVLMAADEIMNKEKDPEIQGPVCTEAYCGRDGVSVSVR
;
A
#
# COMPACT_ATOMS: atom_id res chain seq x y z
N MET A 1 5.21 -19.16 -0.06
CA MET A 1 3.73 -19.27 -0.07
C MET A 1 3.24 -18.89 -1.45
N LYS A 2 2.02 -19.28 -1.83
CA LYS A 2 1.37 -18.73 -3.03
C LYS A 2 0.22 -17.82 -2.65
N LEU A 3 0.07 -16.70 -3.35
CA LEU A 3 -0.93 -15.67 -3.04
C LEU A 3 -2.34 -16.01 -3.57
N ASP A 4 -2.46 -17.09 -4.34
CA ASP A 4 -3.73 -17.68 -4.81
C ASP A 4 -4.35 -18.66 -3.80
N GLU A 5 -3.62 -19.04 -2.74
CA GLU A 5 -4.16 -19.87 -1.67
C GLU A 5 -5.28 -19.12 -0.94
N ILE A 6 -6.50 -19.68 -0.94
CA ILE A 6 -7.62 -19.22 -0.11
C ILE A 6 -7.31 -19.60 1.35
N ARG A 7 -6.43 -18.79 1.96
CA ARG A 7 -5.92 -19.00 3.30
C ARG A 7 -5.73 -17.66 4.00
N THR A 8 -6.00 -17.68 5.29
CA THR A 8 -5.68 -16.59 6.20
C THR A 8 -4.41 -16.90 6.98
N TYR A 9 -3.69 -15.85 7.31
CA TYR A 9 -2.45 -15.87 8.07
C TYR A 9 -2.54 -14.87 9.23
N LYS A 10 -1.74 -15.09 10.27
CA LYS A 10 -1.58 -14.19 11.40
C LYS A 10 -0.27 -13.42 11.27
N LEU A 11 -0.36 -12.11 11.46
CA LEU A 11 0.75 -11.19 11.55
C LEU A 11 0.81 -10.67 12.98
N SER A 12 1.93 -10.87 13.66
CA SER A 12 2.11 -10.36 15.02
C SER A 12 2.32 -8.84 14.93
N VAL A 13 1.42 -8.07 15.54
CA VAL A 13 1.45 -6.60 15.53
C VAL A 13 1.59 -6.08 16.96
N GLU A 14 2.70 -5.40 17.22
CA GLU A 14 3.00 -4.68 18.45
C GLU A 14 2.70 -3.19 18.21
N ALA A 15 1.88 -2.55 19.04
CA ALA A 15 1.57 -1.13 18.91
C ALA A 15 2.04 -0.36 20.14
N ASP A 16 2.99 0.57 19.95
CA ASP A 16 3.48 1.47 21.00
C ASP A 16 2.79 2.85 20.85
N GLY A 17 1.79 3.17 21.68
CA GLY A 17 1.13 4.48 21.63
C GLY A 17 -0.16 4.58 22.43
N HIS A 18 -0.49 5.80 22.90
CA HIS A 18 -1.48 6.08 23.96
C HIS A 18 -2.86 5.44 23.71
N SER A 19 -3.30 4.68 24.72
CA SER A 19 -4.65 4.14 24.87
C SER A 19 -5.69 5.26 24.89
N GLY A 20 -6.39 5.47 23.77
CA GLY A 20 -7.45 6.47 23.71
C GLY A 20 -8.10 6.65 22.34
N GLY A 21 -8.83 5.63 21.86
CA GLY A 21 -9.77 5.76 20.75
C GLY A 21 -10.33 4.41 20.31
N GLU A 22 -11.45 4.42 19.59
CA GLU A 22 -12.04 3.22 19.00
C GLU A 22 -11.23 2.80 17.75
N GLY A 23 -10.85 1.52 17.66
CA GLY A 23 -10.09 0.95 16.53
C GLY A 23 -8.63 0.55 16.83
N PHE A 24 -8.16 0.68 18.07
CA PHE A 24 -6.77 0.36 18.41
C PHE A 24 -6.60 -1.12 18.81
N LEU A 25 -5.51 -1.75 18.32
CA LEU A 25 -5.09 -3.06 18.81
C LEU A 25 -4.70 -2.95 20.30
N LYS A 26 -4.99 -3.99 21.08
CA LYS A 26 -4.33 -4.14 22.39
C LYS A 26 -2.82 -4.34 22.14
N GLU A 27 -1.99 -3.93 23.10
CA GLU A 27 -0.56 -4.30 23.11
C GLU A 27 -0.43 -5.80 22.78
N ASP A 28 0.37 -6.12 21.77
CA ASP A 28 0.60 -7.44 21.18
C ASP A 28 -0.67 -8.19 20.71
N THR A 29 -1.11 -7.91 19.47
CA THR A 29 -2.25 -8.61 18.86
C THR A 29 -1.86 -9.29 17.53
N ASP A 30 -2.40 -10.49 17.30
CA ASP A 30 -2.31 -11.16 16.00
C ASP A 30 -3.36 -10.62 15.03
N LEU A 31 -2.91 -9.90 14.00
CA LEU A 31 -3.74 -9.44 12.90
C LEU A 31 -3.95 -10.57 11.91
N THR A 32 -5.20 -11.00 11.73
CA THR A 32 -5.55 -12.00 10.69
C THR A 32 -5.59 -11.31 9.33
N ILE A 33 -4.90 -11.84 8.32
CA ILE A 33 -4.82 -11.30 6.96
C ILE A 33 -5.01 -12.41 5.93
N SER A 34 -5.57 -12.13 4.76
CA SER A 34 -5.65 -13.07 3.64
C SER A 34 -4.52 -12.89 2.64
N GLY A 35 -4.27 -13.91 1.80
CA GLY A 35 -3.39 -13.76 0.63
C GLY A 35 -3.85 -12.66 -0.32
N GLY A 36 -5.17 -12.48 -0.48
CA GLY A 36 -5.77 -11.41 -1.28
C GLY A 36 -5.49 -10.01 -0.76
N GLU A 37 -5.53 -9.79 0.55
CA GLU A 37 -5.17 -8.51 1.19
C GLU A 37 -3.70 -8.17 0.96
N LEU A 38 -2.81 -9.15 1.11
CA LEU A 38 -1.37 -8.96 0.87
C LEU A 38 -1.08 -8.71 -0.62
N LEU A 39 -1.77 -9.42 -1.52
CA LEU A 39 -1.69 -9.21 -2.96
C LEU A 39 -2.16 -7.80 -3.34
N HIS A 40 -3.30 -7.35 -2.80
CA HIS A 40 -3.84 -6.02 -3.05
C HIS A 40 -2.85 -4.95 -2.60
N ALA A 41 -2.31 -5.05 -1.38
CA ALA A 41 -1.30 -4.13 -0.89
C ALA A 41 -0.05 -4.10 -1.80
N ALA A 42 0.41 -5.25 -2.31
CA ALA A 42 1.55 -5.31 -3.23
C ALA A 42 1.26 -4.71 -4.62
N VAL A 43 0.02 -4.81 -5.10
CA VAL A 43 -0.43 -4.28 -6.39
C VAL A 43 -0.64 -2.77 -6.33
N THR A 44 -1.34 -2.29 -5.31
CA THR A 44 -1.77 -0.89 -5.18
C THR A 44 -0.75 -0.01 -4.47
N CYS A 45 0.32 -0.57 -3.92
CA CYS A 45 1.41 0.23 -3.36
C CYS A 45 2.33 0.70 -4.51
N GLY A 46 2.30 2.00 -4.79
CA GLY A 46 3.23 2.65 -5.71
C GLY A 46 4.68 2.48 -5.23
N ILE A 47 5.63 2.36 -6.17
CA ILE A 47 7.05 2.24 -5.88
C ILE A 47 7.80 3.41 -6.51
N PRO A 48 8.55 4.22 -5.74
CA PRO A 48 9.39 5.28 -6.31
C PRO A 48 10.44 4.73 -7.30
N GLU A 49 10.65 5.42 -8.43
CA GLU A 49 11.51 4.97 -9.54
C GLU A 49 12.93 4.59 -9.10
N GLU A 50 13.51 5.35 -8.16
CA GLU A 50 14.85 5.10 -7.58
C GLU A 50 14.99 3.78 -6.83
N ARG A 51 13.87 3.15 -6.51
CA ARG A 51 13.80 1.87 -5.80
C ARG A 51 13.44 0.72 -6.72
N LEU A 52 13.09 1.00 -7.97
CA LEU A 52 12.96 -0.03 -8.99
C LEU A 52 14.33 -0.68 -9.21
N MET A 53 14.34 -1.96 -9.52
CA MET A 53 15.58 -2.69 -9.79
C MET A 53 16.22 -2.08 -11.04
N THR A 54 17.39 -1.46 -10.85
CA THR A 54 18.07 -0.60 -11.84
C THR A 54 18.23 -1.28 -13.21
N GLY A 55 17.97 -0.53 -14.28
CA GLY A 55 18.45 -0.86 -15.64
C GLY A 55 17.40 -1.26 -16.67
N TYR A 56 16.12 -1.31 -16.31
CA TYR A 56 15.04 -1.58 -17.27
C TYR A 56 13.89 -0.62 -17.05
N SER A 57 13.48 0.08 -18.12
CA SER A 57 12.10 0.56 -18.25
C SER A 57 11.23 -0.70 -18.31
N GLU A 58 10.91 -1.25 -17.15
CA GLU A 58 10.02 -2.41 -17.07
C GLU A 58 8.62 -1.91 -17.41
N LYS A 59 8.01 -2.51 -18.43
CA LYS A 59 6.58 -2.35 -18.68
C LYS A 59 5.80 -2.66 -17.39
N PRO A 60 4.76 -1.88 -17.03
CA PRO A 60 4.00 -2.05 -15.79
C PRO A 60 3.63 -3.51 -15.45
N GLY A 61 3.18 -4.28 -16.44
CA GLY A 61 2.84 -5.71 -16.30
C GLY A 61 4.01 -6.60 -15.87
N THR A 62 5.22 -6.37 -16.40
CA THR A 62 6.42 -7.11 -16.00
C THR A 62 6.83 -6.74 -14.57
N GLY A 63 6.79 -5.45 -14.24
CA GLY A 63 7.12 -4.95 -12.92
C GLY A 63 6.23 -5.52 -11.82
N ILE A 64 4.92 -5.64 -12.06
CA ILE A 64 4.01 -6.26 -11.08
C ILE A 64 4.22 -7.76 -10.93
N SER A 65 4.46 -8.49 -12.02
CA SER A 65 4.74 -9.94 -11.98
C SER A 65 5.99 -10.25 -11.14
N ARG A 66 7.02 -9.41 -11.26
CA ARG A 66 8.23 -9.49 -10.45
C ARG A 66 7.98 -9.17 -8.97
N ARG A 67 7.17 -8.16 -8.67
CA ARG A 67 6.76 -7.81 -7.29
C ARG A 67 6.02 -8.97 -6.60
N ILE A 68 5.07 -9.59 -7.29
CA ILE A 68 4.34 -10.76 -6.77
C ILE A 68 5.30 -11.92 -6.51
N SER A 69 6.18 -12.21 -7.47
CA SER A 69 7.18 -13.26 -7.32
C SER A 69 8.11 -12.99 -6.13
N LEU A 70 8.46 -11.73 -5.87
CA LEU A 70 9.26 -11.32 -4.73
C LEU A 70 8.53 -11.58 -3.39
N VAL A 71 7.24 -11.25 -3.30
CA VAL A 71 6.44 -11.54 -2.09
C VAL A 71 6.34 -13.05 -1.87
N GLU A 72 6.02 -13.84 -2.90
CA GLU A 72 5.92 -15.31 -2.80
C GLU A 72 7.27 -16.00 -2.50
N TYR A 73 8.36 -15.44 -3.01
CA TYR A 73 9.71 -15.91 -2.74
C TYR A 73 10.15 -15.59 -1.32
N SER A 74 9.76 -14.42 -0.82
CA SER A 74 10.22 -13.89 0.47
C SER A 74 9.46 -14.44 1.68
N LEU A 75 8.21 -14.89 1.49
CA LEU A 75 7.34 -15.35 2.56
C LEU A 75 6.96 -16.82 2.44
N GLU A 76 6.79 -17.47 3.58
CA GLU A 76 6.32 -18.84 3.71
C GLU A 76 5.31 -18.95 4.85
N ALA A 77 4.39 -19.90 4.73
CA ALA A 77 3.45 -20.18 5.80
C ALA A 77 4.11 -21.10 6.83
N GLN A 78 4.01 -20.77 8.11
CA GLN A 78 4.39 -21.63 9.23
C GLN A 78 3.19 -21.76 10.18
N GLY A 79 2.44 -22.84 10.04
CA GLY A 79 1.14 -22.95 10.72
C GLY A 79 0.22 -21.81 10.29
N GLU A 80 -0.32 -21.06 11.23
CA GLU A 80 -1.16 -19.90 10.91
C GLU A 80 -0.36 -18.62 10.64
N TYR A 81 0.96 -18.59 10.87
CA TYR A 81 1.76 -17.37 10.75
C TYR A 81 2.47 -17.26 9.41
N LEU A 82 2.74 -16.02 8.99
CA LEU A 82 3.73 -15.77 7.94
C LEU A 82 5.12 -15.77 8.54
N ARG A 83 6.04 -16.51 7.92
CA ARG A 83 7.46 -16.51 8.22
C ARG A 83 8.28 -16.07 7.02
N LYS A 84 9.53 -15.71 7.29
CA LYS A 84 10.53 -15.51 6.25
C LYS A 84 10.83 -16.84 5.57
N SER A 85 10.92 -16.80 4.26
CA SER A 85 11.46 -17.88 3.45
C SER A 85 12.97 -18.03 3.68
N ASP A 86 13.42 -19.26 3.93
CA ASP A 86 14.84 -19.58 4.06
C ASP A 86 15.60 -19.28 2.75
N ARG A 87 14.89 -19.24 1.62
CA ARG A 87 15.42 -18.90 0.29
C ARG A 87 16.03 -17.50 0.24
N ILE A 88 15.55 -16.55 1.05
CA ILE A 88 16.14 -15.20 1.12
C ILE A 88 17.61 -15.23 1.60
N LEU A 89 18.02 -16.26 2.36
CA LEU A 89 19.39 -16.36 2.86
C LEU A 89 20.41 -16.59 1.73
N GLU A 90 19.96 -17.07 0.57
CA GLU A 90 20.79 -17.30 -0.61
C GLU A 90 21.05 -16.02 -1.41
N LEU A 91 20.33 -14.94 -1.11
CA LEU A 91 20.43 -13.66 -1.82
C LEU A 91 21.55 -12.78 -1.26
N ASP A 92 22.13 -11.95 -2.14
CA ASP A 92 23.08 -10.91 -1.74
C ASP A 92 22.43 -9.83 -0.83
N GLU A 93 23.26 -9.02 -0.18
CA GLU A 93 22.78 -7.98 0.75
C GLU A 93 21.89 -6.92 0.10
N SER A 94 22.11 -6.59 -1.18
CA SER A 94 21.31 -5.62 -1.93
C SER A 94 19.89 -6.15 -2.14
N MET A 95 19.77 -7.38 -2.64
CA MET A 95 18.48 -8.04 -2.85
C MET A 95 17.73 -8.27 -1.54
N ARG A 96 18.42 -8.66 -0.47
CA ARG A 96 17.81 -8.79 0.87
C ARG A 96 17.29 -7.46 1.41
N SER A 97 18.04 -6.38 1.17
CA SER A 97 17.64 -5.02 1.57
C SER A 97 16.43 -4.54 0.78
N LEU A 98 16.39 -4.81 -0.52
CA LEU A 98 15.26 -4.47 -1.39
C LEU A 98 13.98 -5.20 -0.98
N ILE A 99 14.08 -6.52 -0.73
CA ILE A 99 12.95 -7.32 -0.26
C ILE A 99 12.40 -6.76 1.04
N SER A 100 13.29 -6.47 2.00
CA SER A 100 12.89 -5.93 3.29
C SER A 100 12.19 -4.58 3.13
N TYR A 101 12.69 -3.71 2.24
CA TYR A 101 12.06 -2.42 1.93
C TYR A 101 10.65 -2.57 1.36
N TYR A 102 10.46 -3.42 0.33
CA TYR A 102 9.14 -3.65 -0.26
C TYR A 102 8.16 -4.29 0.72
N LEU A 103 8.60 -5.29 1.49
CA LEU A 103 7.76 -5.85 2.54
C LEU A 103 7.38 -4.79 3.57
N GLY A 104 8.31 -3.93 3.97
CA GLY A 104 8.03 -2.80 4.86
C GLY A 104 6.92 -1.90 4.31
N MET A 105 6.96 -1.54 3.02
CA MET A 105 5.92 -0.72 2.39
C MET A 105 4.57 -1.45 2.29
N PHE A 106 4.56 -2.68 1.77
CA PHE A 106 3.31 -3.43 1.55
C PHE A 106 2.61 -3.74 2.87
N ILE A 107 3.38 -4.13 3.90
CA ILE A 107 2.82 -4.41 5.23
C ILE A 107 2.38 -3.12 5.92
N THR A 108 3.10 -2.00 5.74
CA THR A 108 2.63 -0.69 6.23
C THR A 108 1.31 -0.31 5.59
N LYS A 109 1.17 -0.45 4.26
CA LYS A 109 -0.10 -0.23 3.56
C LYS A 109 -1.21 -1.11 4.13
N LEU A 110 -0.98 -2.42 4.22
CA LEU A 110 -1.94 -3.37 4.75
C LEU A 110 -2.38 -3.01 6.18
N VAL A 111 -1.42 -2.79 7.09
CA VAL A 111 -1.70 -2.49 8.50
C VAL A 111 -2.40 -1.14 8.65
N SER A 112 -1.98 -0.11 7.91
CA SER A 112 -2.60 1.21 7.94
C SER A 112 -4.07 1.15 7.50
N GLY A 113 -4.40 0.42 6.43
CA GLY A 113 -5.76 0.22 5.97
C GLY A 113 -6.58 -0.62 6.95
N LYS A 114 -6.07 -1.81 7.29
CA LYS A 114 -6.83 -2.80 8.06
C LYS A 114 -7.06 -2.39 9.53
N VAL A 115 -6.09 -1.75 10.16
CA VAL A 115 -6.16 -1.38 11.58
C VAL A 115 -6.67 0.05 11.75
N TYR A 116 -6.29 0.98 10.86
CA TYR A 116 -6.53 2.41 11.07
C TYR A 116 -7.47 3.05 10.04
N GLY A 117 -7.97 2.28 9.08
CA GLY A 117 -8.87 2.75 8.02
C GLY A 117 -8.19 3.70 7.04
N VAL A 118 -6.87 3.58 6.83
CA VAL A 118 -6.11 4.36 5.86
C VAL A 118 -6.08 3.60 4.54
N ASP A 119 -7.16 3.73 3.76
CA ASP A 119 -7.34 2.98 2.51
C ASP A 119 -6.43 3.50 1.39
N TYR A 120 -6.18 4.82 1.37
CA TYR A 120 -5.33 5.46 0.39
C TYR A 120 -3.96 5.78 1.01
N LEU A 121 -2.96 4.91 0.83
CA LEU A 121 -1.58 5.16 1.29
C LEU A 121 -0.63 5.30 0.09
N VAL A 122 0.02 6.47 -0.04
CA VAL A 122 0.87 6.84 -1.20
C VAL A 122 2.25 7.28 -0.73
N PRO A 123 3.36 6.73 -1.28
CA PRO A 123 4.68 7.31 -1.09
C PRO A 123 4.74 8.77 -1.55
N LEU A 124 5.20 9.67 -0.70
CA LEU A 124 5.24 11.11 -0.98
C LEU A 124 5.97 11.45 -2.28
N GLN A 125 6.98 10.67 -2.67
CA GLN A 125 7.75 10.91 -3.89
C GLN A 125 6.97 10.67 -5.18
N LEU A 126 5.81 10.01 -5.11
CA LEU A 126 4.94 9.80 -6.26
C LEU A 126 3.89 10.90 -6.40
N VAL A 127 3.66 11.69 -5.34
CA VAL A 127 2.68 12.77 -5.37
C VAL A 127 3.30 14.00 -6.05
N ARG A 128 2.62 14.51 -7.08
CA ARG A 128 3.02 15.78 -7.70
C ARG A 128 2.66 16.93 -6.75
N LEU A 129 3.69 17.45 -6.08
CA LEU A 129 3.57 18.56 -5.14
C LEU A 129 3.41 19.90 -5.86
N GLU A 130 3.02 20.93 -5.10
CA GLU A 130 2.98 22.30 -5.61
C GLU A 130 4.38 22.81 -6.02
N GLN A 131 4.39 23.81 -6.91
CA GLN A 131 5.63 24.36 -7.45
C GLN A 131 6.57 24.82 -6.33
N GLY A 132 7.85 24.43 -6.44
CA GLY A 132 8.87 24.70 -5.43
C GLY A 132 9.06 23.61 -4.37
N GLN A 133 8.23 22.55 -4.38
CA GLN A 133 8.35 21.41 -3.46
C GLN A 133 8.90 20.12 -4.11
N GLU A 134 9.28 20.15 -5.40
CA GLU A 134 9.65 18.96 -6.20
C GLU A 134 10.82 18.13 -5.64
N ASN A 135 11.66 18.72 -4.78
CA ASN A 135 12.80 18.07 -4.14
C ASN A 135 12.75 18.20 -2.62
N LEU A 136 11.59 17.90 -2.01
CA LEU A 136 11.42 17.97 -0.54
C LEU A 136 12.55 17.22 0.18
N ARG A 137 13.42 18.02 0.82
CA ARG A 137 14.46 17.59 1.73
C ARG A 137 14.25 18.30 3.04
N TYR A 138 14.37 17.56 4.13
CA TYR A 138 14.43 18.13 5.47
C TYR A 138 15.72 17.66 6.14
N HIS A 139 16.45 18.58 6.76
CA HIS A 139 17.80 18.35 7.26
C HIS A 139 18.72 17.61 6.27
N GLY A 140 18.64 17.97 4.98
CA GLY A 140 19.45 17.40 3.90
C GLY A 140 19.04 16.00 3.42
N LYS A 141 18.08 15.35 4.08
CA LYS A 141 17.59 14.01 3.73
C LYS A 141 16.37 14.10 2.83
N ARG A 142 16.31 13.24 1.82
CA ARG A 142 15.12 13.05 1.01
C ARG A 142 14.05 12.32 1.83
N ARG A 143 12.82 12.81 1.76
CA ARG A 143 11.67 12.23 2.46
C ARG A 143 11.30 10.86 1.89
N ARG A 144 10.84 9.95 2.76
CA ARG A 144 10.43 8.57 2.42
C ARG A 144 9.06 8.18 2.95
N ASP A 145 8.40 9.15 3.55
CA ASP A 145 7.12 9.02 4.19
C ASP A 145 6.05 8.67 3.17
N MET A 146 5.08 7.91 3.63
CA MET A 146 3.86 7.64 2.91
C MET A 146 2.75 8.50 3.53
N ILE A 147 2.02 9.19 2.68
CA ILE A 147 0.88 10.00 3.07
C ILE A 147 -0.37 9.15 2.91
N GLY A 148 -1.07 8.96 4.02
CA GLY A 148 -2.32 8.25 4.10
C GLY A 148 -3.50 9.22 4.07
N TYR A 149 -4.56 8.89 3.36
CA TYR A 149 -5.82 9.60 3.38
C TYR A 149 -6.92 8.65 3.85
N ARG A 150 -7.67 9.11 4.86
CA ARG A 150 -8.85 8.42 5.37
C ARG A 150 -10.05 9.32 5.14
N GLU A 151 -11.08 8.75 4.55
CA GLU A 151 -12.38 9.39 4.41
C GLU A 151 -13.11 9.43 5.78
N GLY A 152 -13.81 10.52 6.04
CA GLY A 152 -14.56 10.74 7.26
C GLY A 152 -15.29 12.09 7.22
N THR A 153 -15.91 12.49 8.33
CA THR A 153 -16.57 13.80 8.45
C THR A 153 -15.59 14.97 8.31
N ASP A 154 -14.31 14.73 8.58
CA ASP A 154 -13.22 15.69 8.46
C ASP A 154 -12.08 15.09 7.61
N VAL A 155 -11.42 15.96 6.83
CA VAL A 155 -10.21 15.61 6.07
C VAL A 155 -9.11 15.17 7.04
N CYS A 156 -8.71 13.89 6.97
CA CYS A 156 -7.70 13.31 7.85
C CYS A 156 -6.57 12.69 7.03
N PHE A 157 -5.49 13.47 6.91
CA PHE A 157 -4.21 12.97 6.41
C PHE A 157 -3.41 12.32 7.54
N SER A 158 -2.73 11.22 7.24
CA SER A 158 -1.81 10.52 8.13
C SER A 158 -0.44 10.40 7.49
N VAL A 159 0.60 10.29 8.33
CA VAL A 159 1.99 10.19 7.89
C VAL A 159 2.56 8.87 8.38
N TRP A 160 3.22 8.12 7.49
CA TRP A 160 3.73 6.79 7.77
C TRP A 160 5.18 6.64 7.27
N GLU A 161 6.14 6.42 8.18
CA GLU A 161 7.47 5.93 7.77
C GLU A 161 7.44 4.39 7.76
N ALA A 162 7.55 3.82 6.55
CA ALA A 162 7.64 2.38 6.34
C ALA A 162 9.09 1.88 6.52
N ILE A 163 9.29 0.95 7.44
CA ILE A 163 10.63 0.46 7.81
C ILE A 163 10.71 -1.05 7.64
N GLY A 164 11.52 -1.49 6.67
CA GLY A 164 11.89 -2.90 6.52
C GLY A 164 13.21 -3.24 7.23
N ARG A 165 13.22 -4.21 8.14
CA ARG A 165 14.44 -4.64 8.84
C ARG A 165 14.56 -6.15 8.96
N SER A 166 15.79 -6.61 9.13
CA SER A 166 16.05 -8.03 9.40
C SER A 166 15.74 -8.44 10.84
N ASN A 167 15.66 -7.48 11.75
CA ASN A 167 15.50 -7.69 13.20
C ASN A 167 14.75 -6.51 13.83
N ASN A 168 14.22 -6.71 15.04
CA ASN A 168 13.62 -5.63 15.83
C ASN A 168 14.68 -4.59 16.19
N SER A 169 14.66 -3.44 15.51
CA SER A 169 15.65 -2.38 15.67
C SER A 169 15.02 -1.13 16.28
N GLY A 170 15.12 -1.00 17.60
CA GLY A 170 14.62 0.17 18.32
C GLY A 170 15.26 1.49 17.85
N LYS A 171 16.51 1.45 17.37
CA LYS A 171 17.18 2.61 16.76
C LYS A 171 16.48 3.01 15.45
N ALA A 172 16.24 2.05 14.55
CA ALA A 172 15.60 2.33 13.27
C ALA A 172 14.17 2.83 13.47
N LEU A 173 13.42 2.23 14.40
CA LEU A 173 12.08 2.69 14.75
C LEU A 173 12.11 4.13 15.29
N LYS A 174 13.02 4.45 16.22
CA LYS A 174 13.19 5.81 16.75
C LYS A 174 13.58 6.83 15.67
N GLU A 175 14.43 6.45 14.73
CA GLU A 175 14.80 7.30 13.58
C GLU A 175 13.60 7.53 12.66
N GLY A 176 12.80 6.49 12.40
CA GLY A 176 11.57 6.65 11.63
C GLY A 176 10.55 7.54 12.32
N CYS A 177 10.43 7.45 13.65
CA CYS A 177 9.50 8.30 14.39
C CYS A 177 9.87 9.77 14.22
N LYS A 178 11.17 10.09 14.32
CA LYS A 178 11.65 11.44 14.05
C LYS A 178 11.30 11.90 12.63
N SER A 179 11.49 11.05 11.62
CA SER A 179 11.12 11.40 10.25
C SER A 179 9.62 11.66 10.09
N ALA A 180 8.75 10.83 10.69
CA ALA A 180 7.31 11.06 10.66
C ALA A 180 6.91 12.38 11.37
N GLU A 181 7.58 12.72 12.48
CA GLU A 181 7.41 13.99 13.23
C GLU A 181 7.87 15.23 12.45
N GLU A 182 8.60 15.08 11.33
CA GLU A 182 9.08 16.22 10.52
C GLU A 182 8.02 16.75 9.54
N ILE A 183 6.80 16.21 9.49
CA ILE A 183 5.69 16.75 8.67
C ILE A 183 4.73 17.51 9.58
N LEU A 184 4.70 18.83 9.41
CA LEU A 184 3.85 19.73 10.17
C LEU A 184 2.41 19.74 9.64
N THR A 185 2.26 19.92 8.32
CA THR A 185 0.95 19.93 7.66
C THR A 185 0.98 19.20 6.34
N VAL A 186 -0.18 18.65 5.96
CA VAL A 186 -0.48 18.11 4.63
C VAL A 186 -1.72 18.83 4.12
N ASN A 187 -1.59 19.56 3.01
CA ASN A 187 -2.60 20.44 2.45
C ASN A 187 -3.21 21.40 3.49
N GLY A 188 -2.37 21.97 4.37
CA GLY A 188 -2.79 22.90 5.42
C GLY A 188 -3.42 22.25 6.66
N HIS A 189 -3.60 20.93 6.69
CA HIS A 189 -4.14 20.21 7.84
C HIS A 189 -3.01 19.53 8.63
N THR A 190 -3.05 19.65 9.96
CA THR A 190 -2.19 18.84 10.84
C THR A 190 -2.54 17.36 10.65
N PRO A 191 -1.54 16.47 10.44
CA PRO A 191 -1.81 15.05 10.32
C PRO A 191 -2.58 14.52 11.53
N CYS A 192 -3.65 13.77 11.31
CA CYS A 192 -4.41 13.14 12.38
C CYS A 192 -3.60 12.04 13.10
N ARG A 193 -2.52 11.58 12.47
CA ARG A 193 -1.50 10.70 13.06
C ARG A 193 -0.21 10.75 12.26
N ALA A 194 0.89 10.55 12.97
CA ALA A 194 2.21 10.30 12.40
C ALA A 194 2.75 9.03 13.06
N ASP A 195 3.05 8.02 12.25
CA ASP A 195 3.36 6.68 12.70
C ASP A 195 4.64 6.16 12.02
N SER A 196 5.41 5.35 12.74
CA SER A 196 6.44 4.51 12.15
C SER A 196 6.01 3.07 12.20
N CYS A 197 6.01 2.41 11.04
CA CYS A 197 5.63 1.02 10.91
C CYS A 197 6.86 0.19 10.52
N MET A 198 7.39 -0.56 11.47
CA MET A 198 8.54 -1.43 11.25
C MET A 198 8.10 -2.87 11.06
N THR A 199 8.31 -3.39 9.86
CA THR A 199 8.27 -4.81 9.59
C THR A 199 9.64 -5.42 9.84
N TYR A 200 9.70 -6.47 10.64
CA TYR A 200 10.93 -7.20 10.91
C TYR A 200 10.71 -8.70 11.00
N TYR A 201 11.80 -9.44 10.89
CA TYR A 201 11.80 -10.89 11.13
C TYR A 201 12.00 -11.13 12.62
N GLY A 202 10.90 -11.52 13.31
CA GLY A 202 10.93 -11.97 14.68
C GLY A 202 11.57 -13.35 14.80
N SER A 203 11.55 -13.94 16.01
CA SER A 203 12.21 -15.21 16.27
C SER A 203 11.68 -16.38 15.42
N ARG A 204 10.45 -16.30 14.88
CA ARG A 204 9.86 -17.31 13.96
C ARG A 204 8.84 -16.80 12.94
N CYS A 205 8.33 -15.57 13.06
CA CYS A 205 7.32 -15.02 12.17
C CYS A 205 7.71 -13.61 11.68
N LEU A 206 7.05 -13.17 10.62
CA LEU A 206 7.01 -11.77 10.23
C LEU A 206 6.25 -11.01 11.32
N SER A 207 6.87 -9.98 11.86
CA SER A 207 6.31 -9.15 12.93
C SER A 207 6.28 -7.70 12.49
N VAL A 208 5.33 -6.96 13.03
CA VAL A 208 5.16 -5.53 12.81
C VAL A 208 5.18 -4.83 14.14
N ARG A 209 5.90 -3.72 14.20
CA ARG A 209 5.83 -2.78 15.30
C ARG A 209 5.40 -1.42 14.77
N VAL A 210 4.25 -0.95 15.22
CA VAL A 210 3.73 0.39 14.92
C VAL A 210 4.00 1.27 16.13
N LYS A 211 4.57 2.45 15.91
CA LYS A 211 4.78 3.43 16.96
C LYS A 211 4.25 4.78 16.54
N THR A 212 3.31 5.30 17.32
CA THR A 212 2.78 6.65 17.14
C THR A 212 3.71 7.67 17.74
N THR A 213 3.88 8.76 17.00
CA THR A 213 4.75 9.86 17.35
C THR A 213 3.96 11.03 17.92
N ALA A 214 4.65 11.99 18.53
CA ALA A 214 3.97 13.23 18.91
C ALA A 214 3.57 14.01 17.63
N ALA A 215 2.57 14.88 17.75
CA ALA A 215 2.30 15.84 16.69
C ALA A 215 3.51 16.77 16.53
N ALA A 216 3.85 17.06 15.27
CA ALA A 216 4.93 17.99 14.94
C ALA A 216 4.63 19.38 15.49
N SER A 217 5.57 19.99 16.22
CA SER A 217 5.49 21.40 16.63
C SER A 217 6.12 22.34 15.60
N GLU A 218 7.01 21.81 14.78
CA GLU A 218 7.69 22.47 13.66
C GLU A 218 8.00 21.39 12.60
N GLY A 219 8.14 21.77 11.33
CA GLY A 219 8.41 20.79 10.29
C GLY A 219 8.09 21.28 8.90
N LEU A 220 7.99 20.33 7.96
CA LEU A 220 7.59 20.59 6.59
C LEU A 220 6.08 20.76 6.47
N GLU A 221 5.69 21.78 5.71
CA GLU A 221 4.34 21.91 5.18
C GLU A 221 4.33 21.36 3.76
N ILE A 222 3.47 20.40 3.49
CA ILE A 222 3.37 19.74 2.19
C ILE A 222 2.05 20.16 1.55
N SER A 223 2.10 20.56 0.29
CA SER A 223 0.92 20.93 -0.47
C SER A 223 0.93 20.23 -1.84
N PHE A 224 -0.24 19.75 -2.25
CA PHE A 224 -0.48 19.18 -3.57
C PHE A 224 -1.93 19.37 -4.00
N PRO A 225 -2.19 19.50 -5.31
CA PRO A 225 -3.55 19.44 -5.83
C PRO A 225 -4.23 18.11 -5.43
N PRO A 226 -5.48 18.11 -4.94
CA PRO A 226 -6.15 16.87 -4.51
C PRO A 226 -6.15 15.76 -5.56
N ALA A 227 -6.38 16.09 -6.84
CA ALA A 227 -6.35 15.10 -7.92
C ALA A 227 -4.97 14.47 -8.12
N ALA A 228 -3.88 15.22 -7.86
CA ALA A 228 -2.53 14.69 -7.95
C ALA A 228 -2.27 13.56 -6.95
N TYR A 229 -2.91 13.60 -5.78
CA TYR A 229 -2.83 12.55 -4.77
C TYR A 229 -3.50 11.25 -5.23
N PHE A 230 -4.74 11.34 -5.73
CA PHE A 230 -5.46 10.17 -6.23
C PHE A 230 -4.83 9.60 -7.51
N ARG A 231 -4.33 10.46 -8.40
CA ARG A 231 -3.53 10.00 -9.55
C ARG A 231 -2.31 9.21 -9.08
N ALA A 232 -1.54 9.73 -8.12
CA ALA A 232 -0.38 9.03 -7.58
C ALA A 232 -0.74 7.70 -6.88
N TYR A 233 -1.89 7.63 -6.22
CA TYR A 233 -2.40 6.39 -5.64
C TYR A 233 -2.70 5.33 -6.71
N TYR A 234 -3.46 5.71 -7.74
CA TYR A 234 -3.93 4.78 -8.76
C TYR A 234 -2.92 4.51 -9.87
N ASP A 235 -1.87 5.31 -10.02
CA ASP A 235 -0.90 5.26 -11.13
C ASP A 235 -0.34 3.86 -11.39
N ALA A 236 0.05 3.14 -10.34
CA ALA A 236 0.60 1.80 -10.46
C ALA A 236 -0.40 0.80 -11.05
N VAL A 237 -1.67 0.88 -10.62
CA VAL A 237 -2.76 0.01 -11.10
C VAL A 237 -3.17 0.42 -12.51
N TYR A 238 -3.37 1.73 -12.70
CA TYR A 238 -3.75 2.33 -13.96
C TYR A 238 -2.75 2.01 -15.07
N GLY A 239 -1.44 2.11 -14.80
CA GLY A 239 -0.40 1.73 -15.76
C GLY A 239 -0.49 0.27 -16.20
N ILE A 240 -0.80 -0.66 -15.28
CA ILE A 240 -1.01 -2.08 -15.59
C ILE A 240 -2.26 -2.26 -16.46
N VAL A 241 -3.38 -1.66 -16.03
CA VAL A 241 -4.66 -1.83 -16.73
C VAL A 241 -4.61 -1.22 -18.12
N ARG A 242 -4.02 -0.03 -18.26
CA ARG A 242 -3.84 0.66 -19.54
C ARG A 242 -2.98 -0.14 -20.50
N GLU A 243 -1.84 -0.69 -20.03
CA GLU A 243 -0.98 -1.52 -20.87
C GLU A 243 -1.74 -2.74 -21.42
N CYS A 244 -2.55 -3.40 -20.59
CA CYS A 244 -3.37 -4.53 -21.04
C CYS A 244 -4.54 -4.08 -21.92
N TYR A 245 -5.15 -2.93 -21.65
CA TYR A 245 -6.24 -2.36 -22.44
C TYR A 245 -5.79 -2.06 -23.88
N GLU A 246 -4.63 -1.41 -24.03
CA GLU A 246 -4.00 -1.13 -25.33
C GLU A 246 -3.65 -2.39 -26.13
N ARG A 247 -3.53 -3.55 -25.46
CA ARG A 247 -3.25 -4.86 -26.06
C ARG A 247 -4.47 -5.75 -26.23
N GLU A 248 -5.66 -5.23 -25.93
CA GLU A 248 -6.91 -6.02 -25.91
C GLU A 248 -6.83 -7.24 -24.97
N SER A 249 -5.95 -7.19 -23.96
CA SER A 249 -5.75 -8.22 -22.94
C SER A 249 -6.51 -7.89 -21.65
N VAL A 250 -7.72 -7.36 -21.82
CA VAL A 250 -8.63 -6.98 -20.74
C VAL A 250 -9.98 -7.67 -20.88
N ARG A 251 -10.67 -7.84 -19.76
CA ARG A 251 -12.06 -8.29 -19.71
C ARG A 251 -12.91 -7.16 -19.15
N ASN A 252 -14.06 -6.91 -19.77
CA ASN A 252 -15.08 -6.07 -19.16
C ASN A 252 -15.96 -6.97 -18.28
N GLN A 253 -16.16 -6.56 -17.04
CA GLN A 253 -17.01 -7.28 -16.09
C GLN A 253 -18.04 -6.33 -15.49
N MET A 254 -19.21 -6.87 -15.17
CA MET A 254 -20.23 -6.19 -14.38
C MET A 254 -20.22 -6.82 -12.99
N VAL A 255 -19.90 -6.03 -11.95
CA VAL A 255 -19.87 -6.49 -10.56
C VAL A 255 -20.73 -5.54 -9.74
N PHE A 256 -21.80 -6.05 -9.13
CA PHE A 256 -22.77 -5.25 -8.37
C PHE A 256 -23.28 -3.99 -9.10
N GLY A 257 -23.52 -4.09 -10.41
CA GLY A 257 -24.00 -2.96 -11.23
C GLY A 257 -22.91 -1.94 -11.60
N GLU A 258 -21.65 -2.21 -11.25
CA GLU A 258 -20.50 -1.41 -11.69
C GLU A 258 -19.75 -2.10 -12.85
N GLU A 259 -19.53 -1.35 -13.92
CA GLU A 259 -18.65 -1.77 -15.01
C GLU A 259 -17.18 -1.65 -14.59
N ARG A 260 -16.43 -2.73 -14.82
CA ARG A 260 -15.02 -2.86 -14.42
C ARG A 260 -14.18 -3.33 -15.59
N ILE A 261 -12.96 -2.81 -15.69
CA ILE A 261 -11.93 -3.29 -16.61
C ILE A 261 -10.97 -4.15 -15.81
N GLU A 262 -10.80 -5.40 -16.21
CA GLU A 262 -9.88 -6.35 -15.58
C GLU A 262 -8.75 -6.72 -16.53
N ALA A 263 -7.52 -6.37 -16.15
CA ALA A 263 -6.31 -6.71 -16.86
C ALA A 263 -5.82 -8.10 -16.49
N GLU A 264 -5.40 -8.86 -17.51
CA GLU A 264 -4.81 -10.19 -17.36
C GLU A 264 -3.29 -10.12 -17.52
N ILE A 265 -2.53 -10.52 -16.50
CA ILE A 265 -1.06 -10.44 -16.46
C ILE A 265 -0.47 -11.83 -16.17
N PRO A 266 0.40 -12.38 -17.04
CA PRO A 266 1.10 -13.62 -16.76
C PRO A 266 2.01 -13.51 -15.52
N VAL A 267 1.93 -14.49 -14.63
CA VAL A 267 2.84 -14.64 -13.49
C VAL A 267 3.49 -16.02 -13.48
N SER A 268 4.48 -16.20 -12.61
CA SER A 268 5.30 -17.41 -12.55
C SER A 268 4.47 -18.68 -12.29
N GLY A 269 4.82 -19.76 -12.99
CA GLY A 269 4.16 -21.07 -12.89
C GLY A 269 2.94 -21.25 -13.81
N GLY A 270 2.82 -20.46 -14.89
CA GLY A 270 1.71 -20.56 -15.84
C GLY A 270 0.40 -19.94 -15.36
N ARG A 271 0.44 -19.27 -14.19
CA ARG A 271 -0.68 -18.58 -13.57
C ARG A 271 -0.87 -17.18 -14.17
N LYS A 272 -2.02 -16.59 -13.90
CA LYS A 272 -2.43 -15.25 -14.32
C LYS A 272 -2.87 -14.44 -13.11
N LEU A 273 -2.28 -13.27 -12.96
CA LEU A 273 -2.78 -12.21 -12.10
C LEU A 273 -3.89 -11.47 -12.86
N TYR A 274 -5.00 -11.24 -12.19
CA TYR A 274 -6.05 -10.35 -12.63
C TYR A 274 -6.05 -9.10 -11.76
N VAL A 275 -6.00 -7.93 -12.39
CA VAL A 275 -6.08 -6.63 -11.71
C VAL A 275 -7.23 -5.84 -12.33
N GLY A 276 -8.25 -5.52 -11.52
CA GLY A 276 -9.43 -4.81 -11.97
C GLY A 276 -9.60 -3.46 -11.32
N MET A 277 -10.19 -2.52 -12.05
CA MET A 277 -10.61 -1.21 -11.53
C MET A 277 -11.94 -0.77 -12.16
N PRO A 278 -12.68 0.15 -11.52
CA PRO A 278 -13.91 0.69 -12.09
C PRO A 278 -13.62 1.35 -13.45
N ARG A 279 -14.46 1.08 -14.44
CA ARG A 279 -14.31 1.62 -15.79
C ARG A 279 -14.36 3.15 -15.80
N ARG A 280 -15.22 3.74 -14.96
CA ARG A 280 -15.28 5.20 -14.79
C ARG A 280 -13.96 5.77 -14.27
N LEU A 281 -13.37 5.15 -13.25
CA LEU A 281 -12.08 5.57 -12.71
C LEU A 281 -10.96 5.47 -13.77
N PHE A 282 -10.95 4.39 -14.55
CA PHE A 282 -9.96 4.21 -15.63
C PHE A 282 -9.96 5.40 -16.61
N PHE A 283 -11.13 5.81 -17.12
CA PHE A 283 -11.22 6.94 -18.03
C PHE A 283 -11.05 8.30 -17.33
N ALA A 284 -11.49 8.43 -16.09
CA ALA A 284 -11.26 9.64 -15.30
C ALA A 284 -9.76 9.93 -15.15
N LEU A 285 -8.93 8.90 -14.96
CA LEU A 285 -7.47 9.03 -14.86
C LEU A 285 -6.79 9.52 -16.17
N GLU A 286 -7.45 9.42 -17.33
CA GLU A 286 -7.01 10.03 -18.58
C GLU A 286 -7.56 11.45 -18.80
N SER A 287 -8.60 11.80 -18.07
CA SER A 287 -9.32 13.07 -18.18
C SER A 287 -8.72 14.15 -17.27
N ASP A 288 -9.50 15.20 -17.03
CA ASP A 288 -9.15 16.29 -16.12
C ASP A 288 -9.21 15.91 -14.62
N ASP A 289 -8.81 16.86 -13.79
CA ASP A 289 -8.71 16.67 -12.34
C ASP A 289 -10.08 16.59 -11.64
N GLU A 290 -11.15 17.13 -12.23
CA GLU A 290 -12.50 17.09 -11.65
C GLU A 290 -13.08 15.68 -11.76
N GLU A 291 -12.95 15.04 -12.93
CA GLU A 291 -13.41 13.67 -13.14
C GLU A 291 -12.68 12.66 -12.23
N VAL A 292 -11.37 12.84 -12.00
CA VAL A 292 -10.63 11.97 -11.05
C VAL A 292 -11.18 12.10 -9.64
N LEU A 293 -11.47 13.33 -9.20
CA LEU A 293 -11.99 13.57 -7.86
C LEU A 293 -13.41 13.02 -7.72
N MET A 294 -14.27 13.20 -8.71
CA MET A 294 -15.61 12.62 -8.72
C MET A 294 -15.57 11.09 -8.69
N ALA A 295 -14.73 10.46 -9.51
CA ALA A 295 -14.61 9.00 -9.53
C ALA A 295 -14.07 8.44 -8.21
N ALA A 296 -13.09 9.11 -7.59
CA ALA A 296 -12.58 8.73 -6.28
C ALA A 296 -13.64 8.90 -5.19
N ASP A 297 -14.37 10.02 -5.17
CA ASP A 297 -15.46 10.29 -4.22
C ASP A 297 -16.60 9.28 -4.34
N GLU A 298 -16.97 8.90 -5.57
CA GLU A 298 -17.98 7.85 -5.80
C GLU A 298 -17.55 6.50 -5.23
N ILE A 299 -16.29 6.10 -5.42
CA ILE A 299 -15.76 4.84 -4.87
C ILE A 299 -15.80 4.86 -3.35
N MET A 300 -15.30 5.95 -2.75
CA MET A 300 -15.29 6.15 -1.30
C MET A 300 -16.72 6.10 -0.71
N ASN A 301 -17.70 6.69 -1.39
CA ASN A 301 -19.09 6.70 -0.92
C ASN A 301 -19.88 5.41 -1.16
N LYS A 302 -19.55 4.61 -2.20
CA LYS A 302 -20.27 3.36 -2.53
C LYS A 302 -20.19 2.31 -1.42
N GLU A 303 -19.12 2.27 -0.65
CA GLU A 303 -18.91 1.21 0.35
C GLU A 303 -19.65 1.42 1.68
N LYS A 304 -20.38 2.54 1.81
CA LYS A 304 -21.33 2.78 2.91
C LYS A 304 -22.65 2.03 2.74
N ASP A 305 -22.86 1.35 1.60
CA ASP A 305 -24.06 0.56 1.33
C ASP A 305 -23.91 -0.91 1.84
N PRO A 306 -24.67 -1.32 2.87
CA PRO A 306 -24.58 -2.66 3.44
C PRO A 306 -25.02 -3.79 2.48
N GLU A 307 -25.70 -3.49 1.36
CA GLU A 307 -26.04 -4.51 0.35
C GLU A 307 -24.83 -4.92 -0.53
N ILE A 308 -23.79 -4.08 -0.60
CA ILE A 308 -22.57 -4.32 -1.38
C ILE A 308 -21.48 -5.02 -0.52
N GLN A 309 -21.64 -5.05 0.80
CA GLN A 309 -20.70 -5.64 1.78
C GLN A 309 -20.72 -7.19 1.85
N GLY A 310 -21.38 -7.87 0.91
CA GLY A 310 -21.32 -9.32 0.77
C GLY A 310 -19.92 -9.77 0.30
N PRO A 311 -19.51 -11.03 0.54
CA PRO A 311 -18.22 -11.51 0.10
C PRO A 311 -18.07 -11.26 -1.40
N VAL A 312 -17.12 -10.39 -1.73
CA VAL A 312 -16.55 -10.17 -3.07
C VAL A 312 -16.52 -11.52 -3.77
N CYS A 313 -17.02 -11.59 -5.02
CA CYS A 313 -16.96 -12.77 -5.90
C CYS A 313 -15.86 -13.72 -5.42
N THR A 314 -16.23 -14.92 -4.96
CA THR A 314 -15.44 -15.85 -4.12
C THR A 314 -14.03 -16.21 -4.61
N GLU A 315 -13.58 -15.64 -5.72
CA GLU A 315 -12.32 -15.84 -6.40
C GLU A 315 -11.44 -14.57 -6.50
N ALA A 316 -11.89 -13.39 -6.05
CA ALA A 316 -11.11 -12.15 -6.07
C ALA A 316 -11.27 -11.31 -4.80
N TYR A 317 -10.20 -10.62 -4.39
CA TYR A 317 -10.25 -9.64 -3.30
C TYR A 317 -10.50 -8.25 -3.88
N CYS A 318 -11.45 -7.50 -3.33
CA CYS A 318 -11.70 -6.09 -3.69
C CYS A 318 -11.37 -5.23 -2.48
N GLY A 319 -10.46 -4.27 -2.66
CA GLY A 319 -10.16 -3.28 -1.64
C GLY A 319 -11.16 -2.12 -1.67
N ARG A 320 -11.15 -1.33 -0.59
CA ARG A 320 -12.01 -0.15 -0.44
C ARG A 320 -11.75 0.97 -1.43
N ASP A 321 -10.60 0.90 -2.07
CA ASP A 321 -10.19 1.77 -3.17
C ASP A 321 -10.82 1.39 -4.51
N GLY A 322 -11.73 0.41 -4.52
CA GLY A 322 -12.38 -0.10 -5.72
C GLY A 322 -11.48 -0.97 -6.58
N VAL A 323 -10.23 -1.28 -6.19
CA VAL A 323 -9.32 -2.13 -6.97
C VAL A 323 -9.53 -3.60 -6.58
N SER A 324 -9.66 -4.46 -7.58
CA SER A 324 -9.81 -5.91 -7.38
C SER A 324 -8.56 -6.67 -7.84
N VAL A 325 -8.19 -7.72 -7.11
CA VAL A 325 -7.04 -8.56 -7.43
C VAL A 325 -7.37 -10.05 -7.25
N SER A 326 -6.83 -10.90 -8.12
CA SER A 326 -6.81 -12.35 -7.93
C SER A 326 -5.65 -13.00 -8.70
N VAL A 327 -5.22 -14.20 -8.29
CA VAL A 327 -4.27 -15.02 -9.04
C VAL A 327 -4.92 -16.39 -9.28
N ARG A 328 -4.88 -16.88 -10.52
CA ARG A 328 -5.45 -18.17 -10.93
C ARG A 328 -4.54 -18.90 -11.92
#